data_AF-A0A838UUM4-F1
#
_entry.id   AF-A0A838UUM4-F1
#
_cell.length_a   1.000
_cell.length_b   1.000
_cell.length_c   1.000
_cell.angle_alpha   90.00
_cell.angle_beta   90.00
_cell.angle_gamma   90.00
#
_symmetry.space_group_name_H-M   'P 1'
#
loop_
_entity.id
_entity.type
_entity.pdbx_description
1 polymer ?
#
loop_
_entity_poly.entity_id
_entity_poly.type
_entity_poly.pdbx_seq_one_letter_code
_entity_poly.pdbx_strand_id
1 'polypeptide(L)'
;MKKTLPLWYQRALIGALGGCLATFPMTAFMEAAHRHLPTDEQYPLPPREITEIMTHQATQGTLLAAETTTALTYLAHFGMGSAAGALYGVAAPLLPGSSLVRGIGYGLCVWAGNYLGLLPALDILR
;
A
#
# COMPACT_ATOMS: atom_id res chain seq x y z
N MET A 1 -10.31 -27.19 -24.89
CA MET A 1 -10.98 -26.84 -23.62
C MET A 1 -10.33 -25.58 -23.05
N LYS A 2 -11.03 -24.44 -23.01
CA LYS A 2 -10.53 -23.25 -22.30
C LYS A 2 -10.71 -23.51 -20.80
N LYS A 3 -9.61 -23.75 -20.06
CA LYS A 3 -9.67 -23.82 -18.59
C LYS A 3 -10.01 -22.43 -18.08
N THR A 4 -11.24 -22.22 -17.63
CA THR A 4 -11.63 -20.98 -16.97
C THR A 4 -11.03 -20.98 -15.56
N LEU A 5 -10.37 -19.88 -15.20
CA LEU A 5 -9.81 -19.69 -13.87
C LEU A 5 -10.95 -19.67 -12.82
N PRO A 6 -10.72 -20.13 -11.59
CA PRO A 6 -11.76 -20.11 -10.55
C PRO A 6 -12.14 -18.66 -10.20
N LEU A 7 -13.40 -18.45 -9.80
CA LEU A 7 -13.97 -17.12 -9.59
C LEU A 7 -13.17 -16.28 -8.56
N TRP A 8 -12.71 -16.91 -7.48
CA TRP A 8 -11.92 -16.24 -6.45
C TRP A 8 -10.57 -15.72 -7.00
N TYR A 9 -9.97 -16.44 -7.96
CA TYR A 9 -8.72 -16.05 -8.59
C TYR A 9 -8.92 -14.86 -9.53
N GLN A 10 -9.99 -14.88 -10.33
CA GLN A 10 -10.35 -13.75 -11.17
C GLN A 10 -10.61 -12.50 -10.33
N ARG A 11 -11.33 -12.65 -9.21
CA ARG A 11 -11.60 -11.57 -8.26
C ARG A 11 -10.32 -11.04 -7.61
N ALA A 12 -9.41 -11.92 -7.20
CA ALA A 12 -8.13 -11.52 -6.65
C ALA A 12 -7.28 -10.75 -7.67
N LEU A 13 -7.24 -11.18 -8.93
CA LEU A 13 -6.52 -10.47 -9.99
C LEU A 13 -7.13 -9.10 -10.30
N ILE A 14 -8.46 -9.04 -10.46
CA ILE A 14 -9.17 -7.77 -10.68
C ILE A 14 -8.94 -6.83 -9.49
N GLY A 15 -9.03 -7.37 -8.27
CA GLY A 15 -8.73 -6.66 -7.05
C GLY A 15 -7.30 -6.12 -7.03
N ALA A 16 -6.31 -6.95 -7.37
CA ALA A 16 -4.90 -6.56 -7.41
C ALA A 16 -4.66 -5.41 -8.40
N LEU A 17 -5.20 -5.52 -9.61
CA LEU A 17 -5.13 -4.45 -10.61
C LEU A 17 -5.83 -3.18 -10.12
N GLY A 18 -7.02 -3.32 -9.51
CA GLY A 18 -7.75 -2.20 -8.93
C GLY A 18 -6.96 -1.50 -7.81
N GLY A 19 -6.32 -2.26 -6.93
CA GLY A 19 -5.47 -1.74 -5.86
C GLY A 19 -4.20 -1.05 -6.38
N CYS A 20 -3.55 -1.63 -7.39
CA CYS A 20 -2.42 -1.01 -8.08
C CYS A 20 -2.83 0.33 -8.70
N LEU A 21 -3.95 0.35 -9.45
CA LEU A 21 -4.47 1.57 -10.07
C LEU A 21 -4.90 2.62 -9.04
N ALA A 22 -5.53 2.21 -7.94
CA ALA A 22 -5.94 3.09 -6.85
C ALA A 22 -4.75 3.69 -6.09
N THR A 23 -3.57 3.07 -6.17
CA THR A 23 -2.36 3.61 -5.56
C THR A 23 -1.90 4.90 -6.26
N PHE A 24 -2.04 5.01 -7.58
CA PHE A 24 -1.65 6.21 -8.34
C PHE A 24 -2.27 7.52 -7.83
N PRO A 25 -3.61 7.68 -7.73
CA PRO A 25 -4.20 8.93 -7.27
C PRO A 25 -3.82 9.25 -5.83
N MET A 26 -3.62 8.24 -4.98
CA MET A 26 -3.12 8.43 -3.61
C MET A 26 -1.70 8.99 -3.62
N THR A 27 -0.79 8.41 -4.41
CA THR A 27 0.58 8.90 -4.57
C THR A 27 0.60 10.33 -5.11
N ALA A 28 -0.20 10.60 -6.14
CA ALA A 28 -0.31 11.94 -6.72
C ALA A 28 -0.81 12.96 -5.70
N PHE A 29 -1.78 12.58 -4.86
CA PHE A 29 -2.26 13.43 -3.78
C PHE A 29 -1.18 13.67 -2.72
N MET A 30 -0.47 12.63 -2.27
CA MET A 30 0.61 12.76 -1.28
C MET A 30 1.70 13.71 -1.78
N GLU A 31 2.17 13.52 -3.02
CA GLU A 31 3.18 14.38 -3.66
C GLU A 31 2.70 15.82 -3.81
N ALA A 32 1.44 16.02 -4.23
CA ALA A 32 0.88 17.35 -4.37
C ALA A 32 0.73 18.05 -3.01
N ALA A 33 0.18 17.37 -2.01
CA ALA A 33 0.01 17.90 -0.66
C ALA A 33 1.36 18.23 0.01
N HIS A 34 2.35 17.35 -0.16
CA HIS A 34 3.68 17.50 0.42
C HIS A 34 4.38 18.79 -0.02
N ARG A 35 4.22 19.19 -1.29
CA ARG A 35 4.78 20.46 -1.82
C ARG A 35 4.18 21.72 -1.20
N HIS A 36 3.02 21.59 -0.54
CA HIS A 36 2.34 22.70 0.12
C HIS A 36 2.60 22.73 1.63
N LEU A 37 3.34 21.76 2.18
CA LEU A 37 3.71 21.76 3.59
C LEU A 37 4.83 22.78 3.87
N PRO A 38 4.87 23.35 5.10
CA PRO A 38 6.04 24.07 5.60
C PRO A 38 7.32 23.27 5.43
N THR A 39 8.46 23.91 5.18
CA THR A 39 9.73 23.23 4.89
C THR A 39 10.18 22.30 6.01
N ASP A 40 9.87 22.63 7.26
CA ASP A 40 10.13 21.82 8.45
C ASP A 40 9.23 20.58 8.55
N GLU A 41 8.09 20.57 7.85
CA GLU A 41 7.17 19.43 7.74
C GLU A 41 7.40 18.60 6.45
N GLN A 42 8.36 18.99 5.60
CA GLN A 42 8.69 18.27 4.36
C GLN A 42 9.67 17.10 4.60
N TYR A 43 9.35 16.21 5.53
CA TYR A 43 10.07 14.94 5.70
C TYR A 43 9.67 13.91 4.61
N PRO A 44 10.51 12.89 4.34
CA PRO A 44 10.20 11.91 3.30
C PRO A 44 8.80 11.32 3.43
N LEU A 45 8.07 11.22 2.31
CA LEU A 45 6.73 10.65 2.32
C LEU A 45 6.74 9.23 2.92
N PRO A 46 5.68 8.81 3.64
CA PRO A 46 5.67 7.55 4.38
C PRO A 46 6.12 6.31 3.59
N PRO A 47 5.78 6.12 2.29
CA PRO A 47 6.28 4.97 1.53
C PRO A 47 7.81 4.93 1.43
N ARG A 48 8.45 6.09 1.28
CA ARG A 48 9.90 6.23 1.20
C ARG A 48 10.54 5.97 2.55
N GLU A 49 10.00 6.57 3.60
CA GLU A 49 10.48 6.41 4.98
C GLU A 49 10.43 4.94 5.44
N ILE A 50 9.29 4.28 5.22
CA ILE A 50 9.12 2.84 5.52
C ILE A 50 10.15 2.00 4.76
N THR A 51 10.38 2.29 3.48
CA THR A 51 11.34 1.54 2.66
C THR A 51 12.78 1.74 3.14
N GLU A 52 13.16 2.96 3.48
CA GLU A 52 14.49 3.26 4.03
C GLU A 52 14.72 2.51 5.33
N ILE A 53 13.75 2.51 6.24
CA ILE A 53 13.87 1.81 7.52
C ILE A 53 13.94 0.29 7.31
N MET A 54 13.06 -0.28 6.49
CA MET A 54 13.06 -1.73 6.23
C MET A 54 14.33 -2.19 5.51
N THR A 55 14.81 -1.42 4.52
CA THR A 55 16.06 -1.76 3.82
C THR A 55 17.26 -1.63 4.75
N HIS A 56 17.34 -0.56 5.54
CA HIS A 56 18.39 -0.38 6.54
C HIS A 56 18.43 -1.54 7.56
N GLN A 57 17.26 -2.00 8.04
CA GLN A 57 17.19 -3.18 8.91
C GLN A 57 17.66 -4.46 8.19
N ALA A 58 17.20 -4.68 6.94
CA ALA A 58 17.51 -5.87 6.16
C ALA A 58 18.99 -5.94 5.72
N THR A 59 19.64 -4.80 5.48
CA THR A 59 21.03 -4.70 5.04
C THR A 59 22.01 -4.44 6.19
N GLN A 60 21.55 -4.56 7.44
CA GLN A 60 22.34 -4.31 8.64
C GLN A 60 23.02 -2.93 8.64
N GLY A 61 22.30 -1.92 8.16
CA GLY A 61 22.76 -0.53 8.09
C GLY A 61 23.49 -0.13 6.82
N THR A 62 23.62 -1.02 5.84
CA THR A 62 24.23 -0.66 4.55
C THR A 62 23.27 0.21 3.74
N LEU A 63 23.70 1.44 3.44
CA LEU A 63 22.93 2.36 2.60
C LEU A 63 22.88 1.87 1.16
N LEU A 64 21.67 1.83 0.60
CA LEU A 64 21.44 1.55 -0.82
C LEU A 64 21.60 2.83 -1.65
N ALA A 65 21.90 2.67 -2.93
CA ALA A 65 21.86 3.77 -3.88
C ALA A 65 20.46 4.40 -3.93
N ALA A 66 20.39 5.73 -4.12
CA ALA A 66 19.14 6.48 -4.07
C ALA A 66 18.11 5.95 -5.07
N GLU A 67 18.56 5.58 -6.27
CA GLU A 67 17.76 5.01 -7.35
C GLU A 67 17.17 3.66 -6.96
N THR A 68 17.98 2.81 -6.29
CA THR A 68 17.53 1.51 -5.78
C THR A 68 16.46 1.68 -4.71
N THR A 69 16.67 2.57 -3.74
CA THR A 69 15.66 2.85 -2.70
C THR A 69 14.38 3.41 -3.31
N THR A 70 14.47 4.25 -4.33
CA THR A 70 13.29 4.79 -5.03
C THR A 70 12.53 3.70 -5.77
N ALA A 71 13.23 2.82 -6.48
CA ALA A 71 12.61 1.68 -7.15
C ALA A 71 11.91 0.74 -6.15
N LEU A 72 12.57 0.44 -5.03
CA LEU A 72 11.99 -0.36 -3.95
C LEU A 72 10.79 0.33 -3.30
N THR A 73 10.82 1.65 -3.13
CA THR A 73 9.71 2.44 -2.59
C THR A 73 8.48 2.28 -3.47
N TYR A 74 8.61 2.47 -4.78
CA TYR A 74 7.49 2.28 -5.70
C TYR A 74 7.05 0.81 -5.74
N LEU A 75 7.98 -0.13 -5.83
CA LEU A 75 7.64 -1.55 -5.86
C LEU A 75 6.86 -1.98 -4.61
N ALA A 76 7.31 -1.57 -3.42
CA ALA A 76 6.65 -1.86 -2.16
C ALA A 76 5.28 -1.17 -2.07
N HIS A 77 5.19 0.10 -2.46
CA HIS A 77 3.95 0.87 -2.39
C HIS A 77 2.85 0.32 -3.29
N PHE A 78 3.17 0.10 -4.57
CA PHE A 78 2.24 -0.47 -5.55
C PHE A 78 1.99 -1.97 -5.28
N GLY A 79 2.99 -2.68 -4.77
CA GLY A 79 2.87 -4.08 -4.33
C GLY A 79 1.89 -4.22 -3.17
N MET A 80 1.98 -3.34 -2.16
CA MET A 80 1.04 -3.29 -1.05
C MET A 80 -0.37 -2.93 -1.50
N GLY A 81 -0.51 -1.93 -2.39
CA GLY A 81 -1.79 -1.60 -3.00
C GLY A 81 -2.41 -2.80 -3.74
N SER A 82 -1.60 -3.52 -4.51
CA SER A 82 -2.02 -4.74 -5.21
C SER A 82 -2.43 -5.87 -4.25
N ALA A 83 -1.65 -6.10 -3.19
CA ALA A 83 -1.95 -7.13 -2.19
C ALA A 83 -3.26 -6.80 -1.44
N ALA A 84 -3.42 -5.56 -1.00
CA ALA A 84 -4.65 -5.08 -0.37
C ALA A 84 -5.84 -5.16 -1.35
N GLY A 85 -5.65 -4.81 -2.62
CA GLY A 85 -6.68 -4.92 -3.64
C GLY A 85 -7.11 -6.37 -3.89
N ALA A 86 -6.15 -7.31 -3.96
CA ALA A 86 -6.44 -8.73 -4.14
C ALA A 86 -7.29 -9.28 -2.98
N LEU A 87 -6.92 -8.92 -1.75
CA LEU A 87 -7.67 -9.29 -0.55
C LEU A 87 -9.08 -8.69 -0.58
N TYR A 88 -9.24 -7.43 -1.00
CA TYR A 88 -10.56 -6.81 -1.19
C TYR A 88 -11.42 -7.58 -2.20
N GLY A 89 -10.85 -7.94 -3.35
CA GLY A 89 -11.58 -8.67 -4.39
C GLY A 89 -12.18 -10.00 -3.89
N VAL A 90 -11.46 -10.68 -2.99
CA VAL A 90 -11.92 -11.94 -2.37
C VAL A 90 -12.88 -11.70 -1.22
N ALA A 91 -12.59 -10.73 -0.34
CA ALA A 91 -13.32 -10.53 0.91
C ALA A 91 -14.58 -9.67 0.76
N ALA A 92 -14.57 -8.64 -0.08
CA ALA A 92 -15.69 -7.70 -0.22
C ALA A 92 -17.03 -8.36 -0.58
N PRO A 93 -17.10 -9.41 -1.43
CA PRO A 93 -18.36 -10.11 -1.70
C PRO A 93 -18.98 -10.79 -0.47
N LEU A 94 -18.19 -11.09 0.56
CA LEU A 94 -18.64 -11.78 1.79
C LEU A 94 -19.20 -10.81 2.84
N LEU A 95 -18.95 -9.52 2.69
CA LEU A 95 -19.39 -8.50 3.63
C LEU A 95 -20.80 -7.98 3.27
N PRO A 96 -21.65 -7.62 4.25
CA PRO A 96 -22.92 -6.97 3.99
C PRO A 96 -22.75 -5.50 3.54
N GLY A 97 -23.84 -4.85 3.12
CA GLY A 97 -23.86 -3.43 2.78
C GLY A 97 -23.58 -3.11 1.30
N SER A 98 -23.60 -1.83 0.95
CA SER A 98 -23.35 -1.34 -0.42
C SER A 98 -21.85 -1.35 -0.76
N SER A 99 -21.51 -1.32 -2.06
CA SER A 99 -20.12 -1.29 -2.52
C SER A 99 -19.32 -0.13 -1.93
N LEU A 100 -19.95 1.03 -1.73
CA LEU A 100 -19.34 2.20 -1.11
C LEU A 100 -18.97 1.93 0.35
N VAL A 101 -19.92 1.41 1.14
CA VAL A 101 -19.69 1.11 2.57
C VAL A 101 -18.60 0.06 2.74
N ARG A 102 -18.59 -0.98 1.90
CA ARG A 102 -17.55 -2.01 1.91
C ARG A 102 -16.17 -1.44 1.59
N GLY A 103 -16.07 -0.58 0.58
CA GLY A 103 -14.82 0.06 0.19
C GLY A 103 -14.26 0.96 1.29
N ILE A 104 -15.10 1.83 1.86
CA ILE A 104 -14.71 2.73 2.97
C ILE A 104 -14.27 1.90 4.18
N GLY A 105 -15.10 0.95 4.62
CA GLY A 105 -14.80 0.11 5.78
C GLY A 105 -13.51 -0.69 5.58
N TYR A 106 -13.32 -1.27 4.39
CA TYR A 106 -12.09 -1.99 4.07
C TYR A 106 -10.86 -1.09 4.09
N GLY A 107 -10.92 0.09 3.44
CA GLY A 107 -9.82 1.04 3.42
C GLY A 107 -9.41 1.48 4.83
N LEU A 108 -10.40 1.78 5.69
CA LEU A 108 -10.17 2.11 7.09
C LEU A 108 -9.55 0.95 7.87
N CYS A 109 -9.98 -0.29 7.64
CA CYS A 109 -9.38 -1.47 8.27
C CYS A 109 -7.92 -1.69 7.83
N VAL A 110 -7.62 -1.53 6.54
CA VAL A 110 -6.24 -1.62 6.03
C VAL A 110 -5.37 -0.52 6.64
N TRP A 111 -5.87 0.72 6.66
CA TRP A 111 -5.16 1.84 7.28
C TRP A 111 -4.91 1.59 8.77
N ALA A 112 -5.95 1.27 9.54
CA ALA A 112 -5.87 1.05 10.97
C ALA A 112 -4.98 -0.14 11.31
N GLY A 113 -5.13 -1.26 10.59
CA GLY A 113 -4.29 -2.44 10.77
C GLY A 113 -2.81 -2.15 10.51
N ASN A 114 -2.51 -1.28 9.54
CA ASN A 114 -1.13 -0.90 9.24
C ASN A 114 -0.55 0.08 10.27
N TYR A 115 -1.24 1.20 10.54
CA TYR A 115 -0.73 2.28 11.38
C TYR A 115 -0.87 2.03 12.88
N LEU A 116 -1.90 1.30 13.32
CA LEU A 116 -2.13 0.99 14.73
C LEU A 116 -1.64 -0.40 15.13
N GLY A 117 -1.32 -1.26 14.15
CA GLY A 117 -0.91 -2.64 14.36
C GLY A 117 0.49 -2.94 13.84
N LEU A 118 0.61 -3.08 12.51
CA LEU A 118 1.82 -3.60 11.87
C LEU A 118 3.04 -2.70 12.06
N LEU A 119 2.93 -1.41 11.75
CA LEU A 119 4.06 -0.48 11.80
C LEU A 119 4.62 -0.31 13.24
N PRO A 120 3.79 -0.12 14.29
CA PRO A 120 4.27 -0.10 15.67
C PRO A 120 4.89 -1.42 16.11
N ALA A 121 4.30 -2.56 15.72
CA ALA A 121 4.80 -3.89 16.08
C ALA A 121 6.17 -4.20 15.45
N LEU A 122 6.47 -3.60 14.30
CA LEU A 122 7.74 -3.75 13.58
C LEU A 122 8.75 -2.62 13.86
N ASP A 123 8.40 -1.63 14.69
CA ASP A 123 9.25 -0.47 15.00
C ASP A 123 9.69 0.31 13.76
N ILE A 124 8.77 0.51 12.82
CA ILE A 124 9.04 1.19 11.53
C ILE A 124 8.65 2.66 11.56
N LEU A 125 7.60 3.05 12.30
CA LEU A 125 7.18 4.45 12.47
C LEU A 125 6.67 4.61 13.91
N ARG A 126 7.30 5.51 14.69
CA ARG A 126 6.96 5.82 16.09
C ARG A 126 6.73 7.31 16.27
#